data_AF-A0A2P7YQX3-F1
#
_entry.id   AF-A0A2P7YQX3-F1
#
_cell.length_a   1.000
_cell.length_b   1.000
_cell.length_c   1.000
_cell.angle_alpha   90.00
_cell.angle_beta   90.00
_cell.angle_gamma   90.00
#
_symmetry.space_group_name_H-M   'P 1'
#
loop_
_entity.id
_entity.type
_entity.pdbx_description
1 polymer ?
#
loop_
_entity_poly.entity_id
_entity_poly.type
_entity_poly.pdbx_seq_one_letter_code
_entity_poly.pdbx_strand_id
1 'polypeptide(L)'
;MTEIAPKAVTYCDVCSFPPEYCEFGGQFRKCREWLSENHKEIFEKLYSDAALANATLTLSIEKEEKIHKDLEKKQAKEEAKAERELKKKLASKVVIKRIERNRRKHVISIGGLEVFNIDMKKLSKTFAQKFATGASVVKNAEKKDEIVVQGDVSDEARAYIEKLLEEKGLDEVKVEQIDDKKKKKREEAAAAAAAAGKN
;
A
#
# COMPACT_ATOMS: atom_id res chain seq x y z
N MET A 1 -34.73 21.51 36.31
CA MET A 1 -34.53 20.93 34.96
C MET A 1 -33.06 20.61 34.88
N THR A 2 -32.70 19.33 34.88
CA THR A 2 -31.30 18.91 34.79
C THR A 2 -30.85 19.15 33.35
N GLU A 3 -30.01 20.14 33.12
CA GLU A 3 -29.47 20.44 31.78
C GLU A 3 -28.62 19.26 31.32
N ILE A 4 -29.09 18.54 30.29
CA ILE A 4 -28.38 17.41 29.71
C ILE A 4 -27.36 17.98 28.72
N ALA A 5 -26.14 18.18 29.19
CA ALA A 5 -25.00 18.52 28.32
C ALA A 5 -24.45 17.26 27.62
N PRO A 6 -24.06 17.33 26.34
CA PRO A 6 -23.47 16.20 25.63
C PRO A 6 -22.11 15.84 26.24
N LYS A 7 -21.96 14.57 26.63
CA LYS A 7 -20.70 14.07 27.17
C LYS A 7 -19.72 13.84 26.03
N ALA A 8 -18.61 14.56 26.02
CA ALA A 8 -17.50 14.29 25.11
C ALA A 8 -16.86 12.93 25.49
N VAL A 9 -16.87 11.99 24.55
CA VAL A 9 -16.24 10.67 24.70
C VAL A 9 -14.97 10.65 23.86
N THR A 10 -13.83 10.38 24.49
CA THR A 10 -12.56 10.20 23.80
C THR A 10 -12.50 8.80 23.21
N TYR A 11 -12.20 8.69 21.91
CA TYR A 11 -11.96 7.42 21.22
C TYR A 11 -10.47 7.29 20.92
N CYS A 12 -9.98 6.05 20.89
CA CYS A 12 -8.61 5.78 20.48
C CYS A 12 -8.48 5.85 18.95
N ASP A 13 -7.54 6.63 18.43
CA ASP A 13 -7.32 6.76 16.98
C ASP A 13 -6.77 5.49 16.31
N VAL A 14 -6.23 4.55 17.11
CA VAL A 14 -5.62 3.31 16.61
C VAL A 14 -6.68 2.22 16.37
N CYS A 15 -7.61 2.05 17.31
CA CYS A 15 -8.61 0.97 17.25
C CYS A 15 -10.05 1.48 17.13
N SER A 16 -10.27 2.80 17.13
CA SER A 16 -11.58 3.47 17.13
C SER A 16 -12.52 3.07 18.29
N PHE A 17 -12.00 2.37 19.28
CA PHE A 17 -12.73 2.00 20.50
C PHE A 17 -12.46 3.01 21.61
N PRO A 18 -13.35 3.08 22.62
CA PRO A 18 -13.04 3.80 23.84
C PRO A 18 -11.75 3.26 24.48
N PRO A 19 -10.92 4.12 25.10
CA PRO A 19 -9.66 3.74 25.75
C PRO A 19 -9.78 2.54 26.70
N GLU A 20 -10.90 2.42 27.40
CA GLU A 20 -11.24 1.32 28.31
C GLU A 20 -11.30 -0.05 27.62
N TYR A 21 -11.68 -0.09 26.35
CA TYR A 21 -11.81 -1.33 25.58
C TYR A 21 -10.58 -1.65 24.74
N CYS A 22 -9.51 -0.84 24.84
CA CYS A 22 -8.28 -1.07 24.09
C CYS A 22 -7.62 -2.40 24.43
N GLU A 23 -7.78 -2.92 25.66
CA GLU A 23 -7.25 -4.21 26.10
C GLU A 23 -7.80 -5.41 25.30
N PHE A 24 -8.99 -5.28 24.73
CA PHE A 24 -9.61 -6.33 23.91
C PHE A 24 -9.24 -6.21 22.42
N GLY A 25 -8.51 -5.15 22.05
CA GLY A 25 -8.10 -4.88 20.68
C GLY A 25 -6.85 -5.65 20.26
N GLY A 26 -6.80 -6.04 18.98
CA GLY A 26 -5.62 -6.69 18.39
C GLY A 26 -4.37 -5.81 18.33
N GLN A 27 -4.48 -4.51 18.62
CA GLN A 27 -3.39 -3.53 18.58
C GLN A 27 -3.09 -2.88 19.93
N PHE A 28 -3.35 -3.59 21.04
CA PHE A 28 -3.18 -3.09 22.41
C PHE A 28 -1.87 -2.34 22.68
N ARG A 29 -0.73 -2.83 22.18
CA ARG A 29 0.58 -2.18 22.35
C ARG A 29 0.61 -0.76 21.77
N LYS A 30 0.14 -0.62 20.53
CA LYS A 30 0.06 0.67 19.82
C LYS A 30 -0.99 1.59 20.45
N CYS A 31 -2.13 1.03 20.88
CA CYS A 31 -3.14 1.77 21.61
C CYS A 31 -2.60 2.31 22.94
N ARG A 32 -1.79 1.53 23.65
CA ARG A 32 -1.19 1.88 24.93
C ARG A 32 -0.14 2.99 24.78
N GLU A 33 0.71 2.90 23.77
CA GLU A 33 1.69 3.96 23.40
C GLU A 33 0.97 5.24 22.98
N TRP A 34 -0.03 5.16 22.11
CA TRP A 34 -0.82 6.32 21.71
C TRP A 34 -1.51 6.99 22.91
N LEU A 35 -2.02 6.20 23.86
CA LEU A 35 -2.69 6.72 25.05
C LEU A 35 -1.71 7.37 26.03
N SER A 36 -0.49 6.85 26.17
CA SER A 36 0.54 7.44 27.05
C SER A 36 1.07 8.78 26.50
N GLU A 37 1.07 8.96 25.19
CA GLU A 37 1.51 10.20 24.54
C GLU A 37 0.41 11.27 24.53
N ASN A 38 -0.83 10.90 24.16
CA ASN A 38 -1.91 11.87 23.94
C ASN A 38 -2.78 12.12 25.17
N HIS A 39 -2.97 11.11 26.04
CA HIS A 39 -3.91 11.19 27.16
C HIS A 39 -3.38 10.50 28.42
N LYS A 40 -2.31 11.06 28.99
CA LYS A 40 -1.66 10.58 30.22
C LYS A 40 -2.62 10.39 31.40
N GLU A 41 -3.58 11.29 31.58
CA GLU A 41 -4.57 11.20 32.66
C GLU A 41 -5.52 9.99 32.53
N ILE A 42 -5.87 9.61 31.29
CA ILE A 42 -6.70 8.44 31.01
C ILE A 42 -5.85 7.18 31.14
N PHE A 43 -4.60 7.23 30.67
CA PHE A 43 -3.64 6.15 30.82
C PHE A 43 -3.39 5.80 32.29
N GLU A 44 -3.20 6.80 33.16
CA GLU A 44 -2.95 6.58 34.59
C GLU A 44 -4.18 6.02 35.31
N LYS A 45 -5.40 6.44 34.91
CA LYS A 45 -6.64 5.87 35.44
C LYS A 45 -6.86 4.41 35.03
N LEU A 46 -6.52 4.06 33.79
CA LEU A 46 -6.76 2.73 33.22
C LEU A 46 -5.67 1.71 33.52
N TYR A 47 -4.42 2.15 33.49
CA TYR A 47 -3.23 1.30 33.58
C TYR A 47 -2.44 1.52 34.87
N SER A 48 -2.99 2.22 35.87
CA SER A 48 -2.40 2.22 37.22
C SER A 48 -2.42 0.82 37.81
N ASP A 49 -1.44 0.51 38.66
CA ASP A 49 -1.33 -0.79 39.34
C ASP A 49 -2.61 -1.15 40.13
N ALA A 50 -3.33 -0.14 40.62
CA ALA A 50 -4.62 -0.33 41.29
C ALA A 50 -5.76 -0.70 40.33
N ALA A 51 -5.78 -0.18 39.10
CA ALA A 51 -6.76 -0.52 38.09
C ALA A 51 -6.50 -1.91 37.50
N LEU A 52 -5.22 -2.25 37.26
CA LEU A 52 -4.81 -3.60 36.86
C LEU A 52 -5.23 -4.63 37.92
N ALA A 53 -4.96 -4.35 39.21
CA ALA A 53 -5.33 -5.25 40.30
C ALA A 53 -6.86 -5.44 40.41
N ASN A 54 -7.66 -4.40 40.19
CA ASN A 54 -9.12 -4.50 40.21
C ASN A 54 -9.71 -5.21 38.98
N ALA A 55 -9.09 -5.06 37.81
CA ALA A 55 -9.42 -5.85 36.62
C ALA A 55 -9.12 -7.35 36.85
N THR A 56 -7.99 -7.67 37.47
CA THR A 56 -7.59 -9.04 37.86
C THR A 56 -8.49 -9.64 38.95
N LEU A 57 -9.15 -8.84 39.78
CA LEU A 57 -10.06 -9.32 40.83
C LEU A 57 -11.46 -9.67 40.33
N THR A 58 -11.89 -9.13 39.18
CA THR A 58 -13.26 -9.30 38.67
C THR A 58 -13.39 -10.40 37.60
N LEU A 59 -12.26 -10.83 37.03
CA LEU A 59 -12.20 -11.90 36.04
C LEU A 59 -11.56 -13.14 36.67
N SER A 60 -12.17 -14.30 36.44
CA SER A 60 -11.63 -15.60 36.84
C SER A 60 -10.34 -15.88 36.05
N ILE A 61 -9.25 -16.24 36.73
CA ILE A 61 -7.88 -16.48 36.20
C ILE A 61 -7.86 -17.27 34.87
N GLU A 62 -8.72 -18.28 34.71
CA GLU A 62 -8.78 -19.11 33.50
C GLU A 62 -9.33 -18.39 32.25
N LYS A 63 -10.13 -17.32 32.42
CA LYS A 63 -10.65 -16.51 31.32
C LYS A 63 -9.63 -15.49 30.85
N GLU A 64 -8.84 -14.92 31.77
CA GLU A 64 -7.72 -14.02 31.43
C GLU A 64 -6.66 -14.73 30.60
N GLU A 65 -6.25 -15.95 30.97
CA GLU A 65 -5.27 -16.70 30.19
C GLU A 65 -5.76 -17.01 28.76
N LYS A 66 -7.06 -17.25 28.59
CA LYS A 66 -7.67 -17.47 27.27
C LYS A 66 -7.73 -16.18 26.46
N ILE A 67 -8.05 -15.06 27.09
CA ILE A 67 -8.08 -13.73 26.45
C ILE A 67 -6.66 -13.32 26.04
N HIS A 68 -5.66 -13.46 26.92
CA HIS A 68 -4.27 -13.17 26.61
C HIS A 68 -3.75 -14.03 25.44
N LYS A 69 -4.00 -15.34 25.44
CA LYS A 69 -3.60 -16.23 24.33
C LYS A 69 -4.30 -15.91 23.02
N ASP A 70 -5.54 -15.44 23.04
CA ASP A 70 -6.26 -15.03 21.82
C ASP A 70 -5.77 -13.66 21.30
N LEU A 71 -5.45 -12.74 22.22
CA LEU A 71 -4.86 -11.43 21.91
C LEU A 71 -3.45 -11.55 21.33
N GLU A 72 -2.59 -12.39 21.90
CA GLU A 72 -1.24 -12.64 21.36
C GLU A 72 -1.30 -13.25 19.95
N LYS A 73 -2.23 -14.18 19.71
CA LYS A 73 -2.44 -14.76 18.37
C LYS A 73 -2.97 -13.74 17.37
N LYS A 74 -3.84 -12.81 17.79
CA LYS A 74 -4.34 -11.72 16.95
C LYS A 74 -3.24 -10.70 16.65
N GLN A 75 -2.47 -10.31 17.67
CA GLN A 75 -1.31 -9.40 17.55
C GLN A 75 -0.27 -9.96 16.58
N ALA A 76 0.17 -11.21 16.76
CA ALA A 76 1.13 -11.84 15.85
C ALA A 76 0.60 -11.95 14.41
N LYS A 77 -0.72 -12.13 14.23
CA LYS A 77 -1.35 -12.21 12.90
C LYS A 77 -1.48 -10.84 12.24
N GLU A 78 -1.77 -9.79 12.99
CA GLU A 78 -1.78 -8.41 12.48
C GLU A 78 -0.38 -7.89 12.20
N GLU A 79 0.60 -8.15 13.07
CA GLU A 79 2.01 -7.80 12.85
C GLU A 79 2.56 -8.55 11.63
N ALA A 80 2.32 -9.85 11.50
CA ALA A 80 2.73 -10.60 10.31
C ALA A 80 2.00 -10.14 9.03
N LYS A 81 0.76 -9.64 9.12
CA LYS A 81 0.06 -9.04 7.97
C LYS A 81 0.65 -7.69 7.61
N ALA A 82 0.92 -6.83 8.59
CA ALA A 82 1.55 -5.53 8.39
C ALA A 82 2.96 -5.67 7.82
N GLU A 83 3.76 -6.62 8.32
CA GLU A 83 5.08 -6.94 7.77
C GLU A 83 4.99 -7.50 6.35
N ARG A 84 4.02 -8.37 6.06
CA ARG A 84 3.81 -8.88 4.68
C ARG A 84 3.36 -7.76 3.74
N GLU A 85 2.55 -6.83 4.19
CA GLU A 85 2.14 -5.67 3.40
C GLU A 85 3.29 -4.69 3.20
N LEU A 86 4.10 -4.41 4.22
CA LEU A 86 5.31 -3.60 4.11
C LEU A 86 6.33 -4.26 3.18
N LYS A 87 6.54 -5.57 3.29
CA LYS A 87 7.46 -6.32 2.43
C LYS A 87 6.95 -6.42 0.99
N LYS A 88 5.62 -6.47 0.79
CA LYS A 88 5.02 -6.32 -0.56
C LYS A 88 5.19 -4.90 -1.10
N LYS A 89 5.05 -3.86 -0.27
CA LYS A 89 5.31 -2.46 -0.66
C LYS A 89 6.75 -2.26 -1.09
N LEU A 90 7.71 -2.81 -0.34
CA LEU A 90 9.14 -2.72 -0.63
C LEU A 90 9.57 -3.58 -1.83
N ALA A 91 8.96 -4.76 -2.03
CA ALA A 91 9.32 -5.65 -3.14
C ALA A 91 8.63 -5.32 -4.48
N SER A 92 7.70 -4.36 -4.48
CA SER A 92 6.91 -4.06 -5.67
C SER A 92 7.70 -3.20 -6.65
N LYS A 93 7.78 -3.68 -7.89
CA LYS A 93 8.44 -3.01 -9.00
C LYS A 93 7.42 -2.27 -9.86
N VAL A 94 7.78 -1.07 -10.31
CA VAL A 94 7.01 -0.34 -11.32
C VAL A 94 7.57 -0.71 -12.69
N VAL A 95 6.69 -1.17 -13.59
CA VAL A 95 7.08 -1.60 -14.93
C VAL A 95 6.51 -0.62 -15.94
N ILE A 96 7.38 -0.01 -16.74
CA ILE A 96 7.02 0.88 -17.84
C ILE A 96 7.25 0.12 -19.14
N LYS A 97 6.18 -0.25 -19.83
CA LYS A 97 6.24 -0.97 -21.11
C LYS A 97 5.99 -0.01 -22.26
N ARG A 98 6.93 0.10 -23.20
CA ARG A 98 6.72 0.80 -24.47
C ARG A 98 6.15 -0.19 -25.50
N ILE A 99 4.91 0.03 -25.93
CA ILE A 99 4.17 -0.81 -26.88
C ILE A 99 3.97 -0.03 -28.19
N GLU A 100 4.36 -0.61 -29.32
CA GLU A 100 4.11 -0.01 -30.64
C GLU A 100 2.70 -0.40 -31.12
N ARG A 101 1.83 0.59 -31.29
CA ARG A 101 0.46 0.37 -31.77
C ARG A 101 0.38 0.36 -33.30
N ASN A 102 1.04 1.31 -33.96
CA ASN A 102 1.02 1.40 -35.42
C ASN A 102 2.24 2.17 -35.95
N ARG A 103 3.32 1.45 -36.33
CA ARG A 103 4.57 1.95 -36.93
C ARG A 103 5.26 3.10 -36.15
N ARG A 104 4.75 4.33 -36.30
CA ARG A 104 5.28 5.53 -35.61
C ARG A 104 4.51 5.88 -34.33
N LYS A 105 3.45 5.14 -34.00
CA LYS A 105 2.62 5.39 -32.82
C LYS A 105 3.00 4.44 -31.70
N HIS A 106 3.56 5.02 -30.64
CA HIS A 106 3.91 4.34 -29.40
C HIS A 106 2.84 4.63 -28.33
N VAL A 107 2.66 3.65 -27.46
CA VAL A 107 1.75 3.69 -26.32
C VAL A 107 2.52 3.14 -25.14
N ILE A 108 2.47 3.82 -24.00
CA ILE A 108 3.18 3.41 -22.79
C ILE A 108 2.18 2.83 -21.82
N SER A 109 2.41 1.60 -21.38
CA SER A 109 1.67 1.00 -20.27
C SER A 109 2.51 1.07 -19.01
N ILE A 110 1.95 1.69 -17.97
CA ILE A 110 2.59 1.84 -16.67
C ILE A 110 1.83 0.93 -15.69
N GLY A 111 2.51 -0.10 -15.19
CA GLY A 111 1.98 -1.06 -14.22
C GLY A 111 2.73 -1.03 -12.88
N GLY A 112 2.10 -1.53 -11.83
CA GLY A 112 2.69 -1.64 -10.49
C GLY A 112 2.37 -0.48 -9.54
N LEU A 113 1.52 0.47 -9.95
CA LEU A 113 1.15 1.63 -9.12
C LEU A 113 0.10 1.33 -8.04
N GLU A 114 -0.56 0.18 -8.12
CA GLU A 114 -1.59 -0.26 -7.18
C GLU A 114 -1.05 -0.43 -5.75
N VAL A 115 0.20 -0.86 -5.62
CA VAL A 115 0.83 -1.13 -4.32
C VAL A 115 1.12 0.14 -3.52
N PHE A 116 1.13 1.30 -4.19
CA PHE A 116 1.42 2.61 -3.60
C PHE A 116 0.16 3.35 -3.09
N ASN A 117 -1.01 2.69 -3.10
CA ASN A 117 -2.32 3.28 -2.77
C ASN A 117 -2.55 4.63 -3.49
N ILE A 118 -2.09 4.75 -4.74
CA ILE A 118 -2.31 5.94 -5.55
C ILE A 118 -3.66 5.80 -6.26
N ASP A 119 -4.51 6.81 -6.15
CA ASP A 119 -5.76 6.89 -6.91
C ASP A 119 -5.46 6.92 -8.43
N MET A 120 -5.70 5.79 -9.10
CA MET A 120 -5.49 5.60 -10.55
C MET A 120 -6.19 6.69 -11.39
N LYS A 121 -7.36 7.16 -10.94
CA LYS A 121 -8.13 8.21 -11.62
C LYS A 121 -7.50 9.59 -11.50
N LYS A 122 -6.91 9.93 -10.35
CA LYS A 122 -6.22 11.21 -10.16
C LYS A 122 -4.93 11.21 -10.96
N LEU A 123 -4.17 10.12 -10.87
CA LEU A 123 -2.91 9.99 -11.58
C LEU A 123 -3.09 10.02 -13.10
N SER A 124 -4.12 9.35 -13.64
CA SER A 124 -4.45 9.43 -15.07
C SER A 124 -4.74 10.87 -15.52
N LYS A 125 -5.45 11.67 -14.72
CA LYS A 125 -5.69 13.09 -15.03
C LYS A 125 -4.42 13.93 -14.96
N THR A 126 -3.59 13.71 -13.93
CA THR A 126 -2.31 14.43 -13.78
C THR A 126 -1.36 14.11 -14.94
N PHE A 127 -1.29 12.85 -15.37
CA PHE A 127 -0.53 12.45 -16.54
C PHE A 127 -1.08 13.07 -17.83
N ALA A 128 -2.40 13.12 -18.01
CA ALA A 128 -3.00 13.76 -19.17
C ALA A 128 -2.71 15.27 -19.23
N GLN A 129 -2.73 15.95 -18.08
CA GLN A 129 -2.42 17.38 -17.99
C GLN A 129 -0.93 17.64 -18.18
N LYS A 130 -0.05 16.80 -17.59
CA LYS A 130 1.40 17.00 -17.62
C LYS A 130 2.01 16.74 -19.00
N PHE A 131 1.51 15.73 -19.70
CA PHE A 131 2.02 15.32 -21.01
C PHE A 131 1.18 15.83 -22.19
N ALA A 132 0.05 16.50 -21.93
CA ALA A 132 -0.90 16.92 -22.95
C ALA A 132 -1.36 15.77 -23.87
N THR A 133 -1.41 14.55 -23.34
CA THR A 133 -1.72 13.31 -24.06
C THR A 133 -2.88 12.57 -23.43
N GLY A 134 -3.63 11.80 -24.21
CA GLY A 134 -4.68 10.93 -23.66
C GLY A 134 -4.10 9.88 -22.71
N ALA A 135 -4.60 9.82 -21.48
CA ALA A 135 -4.29 8.78 -20.50
C ALA A 135 -5.59 8.06 -20.10
N SER A 136 -5.55 6.73 -20.03
CA SER A 136 -6.69 5.90 -19.66
C SER A 136 -6.27 4.76 -18.73
N VAL A 137 -7.13 4.44 -17.76
CA VAL A 137 -6.95 3.27 -16.89
C VAL A 137 -7.48 2.04 -17.62
N VAL A 138 -6.63 1.03 -17.79
CA VAL A 138 -6.94 -0.24 -18.46
C VAL A 138 -6.65 -1.39 -17.51
N LYS A 139 -7.51 -2.41 -17.51
CA LYS A 139 -7.29 -3.63 -16.72
C LYS A 139 -6.47 -4.62 -17.54
N ASN A 140 -5.35 -5.09 -16.98
CA ASN A 140 -4.57 -6.17 -17.59
C ASN A 140 -5.30 -7.52 -17.41
N ALA A 141 -4.87 -8.57 -18.11
CA ALA A 141 -5.38 -9.93 -18.04
C ALA A 141 -5.35 -10.52 -16.62
N GLU A 142 -4.45 -10.04 -15.75
CA GLU A 142 -4.39 -10.39 -14.32
C GLU A 142 -5.34 -9.56 -13.43
N LYS A 143 -6.26 -8.77 -14.01
CA LYS A 143 -7.19 -7.83 -13.33
C LYS A 143 -6.53 -6.71 -12.54
N LYS A 144 -5.21 -6.53 -12.66
CA LYS A 144 -4.48 -5.37 -12.12
C LYS A 144 -4.72 -4.16 -13.01
N ASP A 145 -4.90 -3.00 -12.40
CA ASP A 145 -5.10 -1.74 -13.12
C ASP A 145 -3.75 -1.20 -13.62
N GLU A 146 -3.66 -0.87 -14.91
CA GLU A 146 -2.53 -0.23 -15.57
C GLU A 146 -2.96 1.11 -16.18
N ILE A 147 -2.06 2.08 -16.23
CA ILE A 147 -2.32 3.36 -16.90
C ILE A 147 -1.66 3.32 -18.27
N VAL A 148 -2.48 3.51 -19.29
CA VAL A 148 -2.06 3.56 -20.69
C VAL A 148 -2.04 5.01 -21.13
N VAL A 149 -0.86 5.50 -21.51
CA VAL A 149 -0.64 6.87 -22.01
C VAL A 149 -0.35 6.81 -23.51
N GLN A 150 -1.04 7.67 -24.28
CA GLN A 150 -0.84 7.81 -25.71
C GLN A 150 0.41 8.65 -26.00
N GLY A 151 1.33 8.15 -26.81
CA GLY A 151 2.54 8.89 -27.20
C GLY A 151 3.83 8.23 -26.72
N ASP A 152 4.95 8.80 -27.13
CA ASP A 152 6.28 8.34 -26.77
C ASP A 152 6.87 9.19 -25.64
N VAL A 153 6.24 9.11 -24.47
CA VAL A 153 6.63 9.83 -23.26
C VAL A 153 7.42 8.96 -22.29
N SER A 154 8.21 7.98 -22.76
CA SER A 154 8.80 6.96 -21.86
C SER A 154 9.78 7.58 -20.88
N ASP A 155 10.57 8.53 -21.35
CA ASP A 155 11.65 9.15 -20.59
C ASP A 155 11.08 10.18 -19.60
N GLU A 156 10.07 10.94 -20.01
CA GLU A 156 9.37 11.87 -19.14
C GLU A 156 8.48 11.17 -18.11
N ALA A 157 7.82 10.07 -18.49
CA ALA A 157 7.03 9.25 -17.58
C ALA A 157 7.93 8.60 -16.52
N ARG A 158 9.11 8.13 -16.90
CA ARG A 158 10.11 7.61 -15.96
C ARG A 158 10.54 8.68 -14.95
N ALA A 159 10.96 9.85 -15.43
CA ALA A 159 11.39 10.94 -14.55
C ALA A 159 10.27 11.41 -13.61
N TYR A 160 9.02 11.42 -14.08
CA TYR A 160 7.88 11.79 -13.25
C TYR A 160 7.53 10.72 -12.21
N ILE A 161 7.63 9.44 -12.57
CA ILE A 161 7.44 8.31 -11.64
C ILE A 161 8.53 8.34 -10.57
N GLU A 162 9.81 8.52 -10.93
CA GLU A 162 10.91 8.63 -9.98
C GLU A 162 10.66 9.78 -8.96
N LYS A 163 10.22 10.96 -9.43
CA LYS A 163 9.82 12.07 -8.53
C LYS A 163 8.65 11.73 -7.60
N LEU A 164 7.62 11.07 -8.11
CA LEU A 164 6.47 10.66 -7.29
C LEU A 164 6.84 9.59 -6.25
N LEU A 165 7.83 8.76 -6.55
CA LEU A 165 8.34 7.73 -5.65
C LEU A 165 9.19 8.35 -4.53
N GLU A 166 10.02 9.34 -4.87
CA GLU A 166 10.82 10.13 -3.92
C GLU A 166 9.92 10.92 -2.96
N GLU A 167 8.87 11.57 -3.48
CA GLU A 167 7.87 12.29 -2.67
C GLU A 167 7.11 11.37 -1.69
N LYS A 168 7.09 10.06 -1.96
CA LYS A 168 6.46 9.03 -1.12
C LYS A 168 7.45 8.25 -0.25
N GLY A 169 8.76 8.52 -0.35
CA GLY A 169 9.80 7.89 0.47
C GLY A 169 10.04 6.41 0.20
N LEU A 170 9.91 5.95 -1.06
CA LEU A 170 10.22 4.58 -1.48
C LEU A 170 11.34 4.56 -2.53
N ASP A 171 12.56 4.76 -2.06
CA ASP A 171 13.76 4.93 -2.90
C ASP A 171 14.30 3.61 -3.51
N GLU A 172 13.76 2.45 -3.11
CA GLU A 172 14.21 1.13 -3.57
C GLU A 172 13.35 0.51 -4.69
N VAL A 173 12.34 1.24 -5.18
CA VAL A 173 11.45 0.70 -6.21
C VAL A 173 12.16 0.72 -7.56
N LYS A 174 12.54 -0.47 -8.00
CA LYS A 174 13.17 -0.68 -9.30
C LYS A 174 12.17 -0.39 -10.43
N VAL A 175 12.36 0.74 -11.11
CA VAL A 175 11.64 1.09 -12.35
C VAL A 175 12.28 0.32 -13.51
N GLU A 176 11.58 -0.70 -14.00
CA GLU A 176 12.04 -1.48 -15.16
C GLU A 176 11.34 -0.97 -16.42
N GLN A 177 12.13 -0.42 -17.35
CA GLN A 177 11.67 0.01 -18.67
C GLN A 177 11.84 -1.16 -19.65
N ILE A 178 10.72 -1.67 -20.17
CA ILE A 178 10.70 -2.73 -21.16
C ILE A 178 10.23 -2.12 -22.48
N ASP A 179 11.18 -1.98 -23.41
CA ASP A 179 10.90 -1.63 -24.79
C ASP A 179 10.63 -2.91 -25.59
N ASP A 180 9.39 -3.09 -26.05
CA ASP A 180 9.02 -4.22 -26.92
C ASP A 180 9.58 -3.97 -28.34
N LYS A 181 10.91 -4.05 -28.48
CA LYS A 181 11.56 -4.12 -29.79
C LYS A 181 11.24 -5.48 -30.39
N LYS A 182 10.09 -5.56 -31.06
CA LYS A 182 9.74 -6.60 -32.05
C LYS A 182 10.80 -6.73 -33.17
N LYS A 183 11.80 -5.84 -33.20
CA LYS A 183 13.03 -5.93 -34.00
C LYS A 183 13.89 -7.15 -33.65
N LYS A 184 14.04 -7.55 -32.38
CA LYS A 184 14.92 -8.66 -31.99
C LYS A 184 14.41 -10.02 -32.47
N LYS A 185 13.10 -10.28 -32.37
CA LYS A 185 12.46 -11.48 -32.95
C LYS A 185 12.47 -11.51 -34.49
N ARG A 186 12.39 -10.35 -35.16
CA ARG A 186 12.51 -10.29 -36.63
C ARG A 186 13.95 -10.45 -37.11
N GLU A 187 14.94 -9.94 -36.37
CA GLU A 187 16.37 -10.12 -36.68
C GLU A 187 16.82 -11.55 -36.41
N GLU A 188 16.37 -12.19 -35.32
CA GLU A 188 16.66 -13.61 -35.03
C GLU A 188 15.94 -14.56 -36.03
N ALA A 189 14.69 -14.27 -36.41
CA ALA A 189 13.98 -15.05 -37.44
C ALA A 189 14.56 -14.85 -38.85
N ALA A 190 15.04 -13.64 -39.18
CA ALA A 190 15.70 -13.37 -40.46
C ALA A 190 17.12 -13.98 -40.52
N ALA A 191 17.85 -14.00 -39.41
CA ALA A 191 19.15 -14.66 -39.31
C ALA A 191 19.03 -16.20 -39.39
N ALA A 192 18.00 -16.79 -38.76
CA ALA A 192 17.72 -18.22 -38.87
C ALA A 192 17.29 -18.64 -40.29
N ALA A 193 16.51 -17.80 -40.99
CA ALA A 193 16.11 -18.06 -42.37
C ALA A 193 17.28 -17.90 -43.37
N ALA A 194 18.21 -16.97 -43.11
CA ALA A 194 19.39 -16.77 -43.96
C ALA A 194 20.44 -17.90 -43.79
N ALA A 195 20.51 -18.53 -42.62
CA ALA A 195 21.40 -19.66 -42.37
C ALA A 195 20.90 -20.98 -43.01
N ALA A 196 19.59 -21.14 -43.21
CA ALA A 196 19.00 -22.33 -43.81
C ALA A 196 19.04 -22.37 -45.36
N GLY A 197 19.37 -21.25 -46.02
CA GLY A 197 19.42 -21.12 -47.49
C GLY A 197 20.81 -21.29 -48.12
N LYS A 198 21.84 -21.61 -47.32
CA LYS A 198 23.19 -21.96 -47.78
C LYS A 198 23.52 -23.39 -47.33
N ASN A 199 22.88 -24.37 -47.95
CA ASN A 199 23.39 -25.73 -48.04
C ASN A 199 23.08 -26.27 -49.43
#